data_AF-A0A8E2DRL0-F1
#
_entry.id   AF-A0A8E2DRL0-F1
#
_cell.length_a   1.000
_cell.length_b   1.000
_cell.length_c   1.000
_cell.angle_alpha   90.00
_cell.angle_beta   90.00
_cell.angle_gamma   90.00
#
_symmetry.space_group_name_H-M   'P 1'
#
loop_
_entity.id
_entity.type
_entity.pdbx_description
1 polymer ?
#
loop_
_entity_poly.entity_id
_entity_poly.type
_entity_poly.pdbx_seq_one_letter_code
_entity_poly.pdbx_strand_id
1 'polypeptide(L)'
;MQRSRNGSVSSLMSNGGGNSHTSRKASTVSLSGPSPKFQTTKVKFRGLTMDQAKWQWSQHDLQEIVRQAIKDSSDASGIRVLPLDVVTEALPAEVHRLEAHSAELRTQYKLGVRKRRTILAALRFMFDDSNIDQNSVTKMVNDLTEVSDNLDEVAEELYSVTDQLNQLTHLRDVHSGGALAMGLHKLNGALMKHFEEVEKLRGQVATLEAERDEAWKQAQEVAQDFDDLADRMVDQSALTPLSPSRRSSRVIIARKTSLRASKAGLRSSYRTHSARSSVSSRHRLSTAGSPALRSAGANIPPVPPLPLRTPLGIVTSSLPTQSSFDTLSGSPSSSFKAIDEAQKELCEMLGISVKELKVQRTRRRSVSGAAETNQRVDSPTMVRRNSEILSPGLRL
;
A
#
# COMPACT_ATOMS: atom_id res chain seq x y z
N MET A 1 -9.32 17.87 51.16
CA MET A 1 -10.52 17.19 50.63
C MET A 1 -10.14 15.80 50.12
N GLN A 2 -11.05 14.83 50.17
CA GLN A 2 -10.73 13.41 49.93
C GLN A 2 -10.32 13.11 48.47
N ARG A 3 -9.47 12.08 48.30
CA ARG A 3 -9.37 11.30 47.05
C ARG A 3 -10.05 9.94 47.25
N SER A 4 -10.78 9.49 46.24
CA SER A 4 -11.65 8.31 46.29
C SER A 4 -10.88 6.99 46.39
N ARG A 5 -11.43 6.03 47.14
CA ARG A 5 -10.97 4.63 47.13
C ARG A 5 -11.56 3.90 45.92
N ASN A 6 -10.74 3.21 45.13
CA ASN A 6 -11.22 2.27 44.11
C ASN A 6 -11.65 0.96 44.80
N GLY A 7 -12.96 0.72 44.87
CA GLY A 7 -13.51 -0.55 45.36
C GLY A 7 -13.45 -1.64 44.29
N SER A 8 -12.87 -2.79 44.61
CA SER A 8 -13.01 -4.01 43.80
C SER A 8 -14.12 -4.87 44.39
N VAL A 9 -15.23 -5.02 43.66
CA VAL A 9 -16.38 -5.81 44.11
C VAL A 9 -16.14 -7.28 43.76
N SER A 10 -16.07 -8.15 44.77
CA SER A 10 -15.97 -9.60 44.58
C SER A 10 -17.24 -10.26 45.11
N SER A 11 -18.11 -10.73 44.20
CA SER A 11 -19.40 -11.32 44.54
C SER A 11 -19.26 -12.78 44.97
N LEU A 12 -19.10 -13.00 46.27
CA LEU A 12 -19.30 -14.32 46.88
C LEU A 12 -20.81 -14.62 46.95
N MET A 13 -21.27 -15.64 46.24
CA MET A 13 -22.62 -16.18 46.45
C MET A 13 -22.55 -17.39 47.38
N SER A 14 -22.93 -17.18 48.64
CA SER A 14 -23.12 -18.24 49.63
C SER A 14 -24.59 -18.61 49.75
N ASN A 15 -24.95 -19.86 49.46
CA ASN A 15 -26.21 -20.45 49.93
C ASN A 15 -26.05 -21.97 50.10
N GLY A 16 -26.68 -22.53 51.14
CA GLY A 16 -26.52 -23.94 51.52
C GLY A 16 -26.26 -24.11 53.03
N GLY A 17 -27.30 -23.98 53.84
CA GLY A 17 -27.24 -24.29 55.27
C GLY A 17 -27.37 -25.80 55.52
N GLY A 18 -26.62 -26.31 56.50
CA GLY A 18 -26.71 -27.71 56.94
C GLY A 18 -25.91 -27.94 58.23
N ASN A 19 -26.58 -28.43 59.28
CA ASN A 19 -25.94 -28.75 60.56
C ASN A 19 -25.06 -30.00 60.44
N SER A 20 -23.76 -29.89 60.76
CA SER A 20 -22.97 -31.01 61.26
C SER A 20 -21.70 -30.52 61.99
N HIS A 21 -21.15 -31.42 62.81
CA HIS A 21 -20.23 -31.26 63.93
C HIS A 21 -18.93 -30.44 63.74
N THR A 22 -18.35 -30.09 64.90
CA THR A 22 -17.22 -29.20 65.15
C THR A 22 -15.84 -29.75 64.73
N SER A 23 -15.70 -30.12 63.46
CA SER A 23 -14.36 -30.16 62.85
C SER A 23 -13.77 -28.75 62.84
N ARG A 24 -12.60 -28.56 63.48
CA ARG A 24 -11.86 -27.29 63.41
C ARG A 24 -11.42 -27.09 61.96
N LYS A 25 -12.18 -26.29 61.19
CA LYS A 25 -11.79 -25.90 59.83
C LYS A 25 -10.46 -25.18 59.91
N ALA A 26 -9.38 -25.87 59.52
CA ALA A 26 -8.05 -25.30 59.47
C ALA A 26 -8.14 -24.01 58.64
N SER A 27 -7.79 -22.89 59.26
CA SER A 27 -7.83 -21.59 58.59
C SER A 27 -6.72 -21.61 57.54
N THR A 28 -7.10 -21.93 56.29
CA THR A 28 -6.20 -21.90 55.14
C THR A 28 -5.79 -20.46 54.91
N VAL A 29 -4.78 -20.00 55.65
CA VAL A 29 -4.20 -18.66 55.56
C VAL A 29 -3.91 -18.44 54.08
N SER A 30 -4.60 -17.48 53.48
CA SER A 30 -4.54 -17.25 52.06
C SER A 30 -3.20 -16.61 51.71
N LEU A 31 -2.19 -17.46 51.44
CA LEU A 31 -0.84 -17.13 50.97
C LEU A 31 -0.82 -16.48 49.56
N SER A 32 -1.93 -15.84 49.19
CA SER A 32 -2.18 -15.05 47.98
C SER A 32 -1.46 -13.68 48.05
N GLY A 33 -0.16 -13.69 48.37
CA GLY A 33 0.72 -12.59 48.02
C GLY A 33 0.63 -12.33 46.50
N PRO A 34 0.75 -11.08 46.03
CA PRO A 34 0.49 -10.73 44.64
C PRO A 34 1.34 -11.59 43.70
N SER A 35 0.70 -12.27 42.73
CA SER A 35 1.41 -12.98 41.66
C SER A 35 2.25 -11.99 40.85
N PRO A 36 3.46 -12.36 40.37
CA PRO A 36 4.23 -11.52 39.46
C PRO A 36 3.37 -11.15 38.24
N LYS A 37 3.37 -9.85 37.90
CA LYS A 37 2.63 -9.27 36.78
C LYS A 37 3.61 -8.85 35.70
N PHE A 38 3.70 -9.62 34.63
CA PHE A 38 4.46 -9.28 33.41
C PHE A 38 3.73 -8.20 32.59
N GLN A 39 3.40 -7.07 33.22
CA GLN A 39 2.73 -5.95 32.58
C GLN A 39 3.77 -4.91 32.18
N THR A 40 4.00 -4.74 30.87
CA THR A 40 4.89 -3.72 30.33
C THR A 40 4.47 -2.33 30.80
N THR A 41 5.44 -1.52 31.24
CA THR A 41 5.23 -0.12 31.58
C THR A 41 4.78 0.65 30.33
N LYS A 42 3.70 1.42 30.44
CA LYS A 42 3.21 2.21 29.30
C LYS A 42 4.18 3.36 29.05
N VAL A 43 4.69 3.45 27.82
CA VAL A 43 5.56 4.55 27.38
C VAL A 43 4.81 5.88 27.53
N LYS A 44 5.48 6.88 28.11
CA LYS A 44 4.89 8.21 28.35
C LYS A 44 4.60 9.00 27.08
N PHE A 45 5.32 8.68 26.00
CA PHE A 45 5.14 9.23 24.66
C PHE A 45 4.04 8.44 23.95
N ARG A 46 3.12 9.15 23.29
CA ARG A 46 2.02 8.56 22.51
C ARG A 46 1.97 9.23 21.14
N GLY A 47 1.94 8.43 20.06
CA GLY A 47 1.68 8.95 18.73
C GLY A 47 0.29 9.59 18.64
N LEU A 48 0.24 10.82 18.11
CA LEU A 48 -1.01 11.52 17.81
C LEU A 48 -1.64 10.93 16.55
N THR A 49 -2.97 10.88 16.49
CA THR A 49 -3.66 10.61 15.22
C THR A 49 -3.52 11.82 14.28
N MET A 50 -3.70 11.62 12.97
CA MET A 50 -3.62 12.69 11.97
C MET A 50 -4.40 13.95 12.39
N ASP A 51 -5.64 13.78 12.85
CA ASP A 51 -6.49 14.92 13.20
C ASP A 51 -6.09 15.55 14.54
N GLN A 52 -5.56 14.78 15.49
CA GLN A 52 -4.94 15.33 16.71
C GLN A 52 -3.69 16.16 16.38
N ALA A 53 -2.86 15.70 15.45
CA ALA A 53 -1.68 16.42 14.99
C ALA A 53 -2.07 17.75 14.32
N LYS A 54 -3.09 17.77 13.45
CA LYS A 54 -3.64 19.01 12.85
C LYS A 54 -4.15 20.02 13.89
N TRP A 55 -4.64 19.57 15.05
CA TRP A 55 -5.13 20.44 16.12
C TRP A 55 -4.05 20.86 17.13
N GLN A 56 -2.93 20.14 17.24
CA GLN A 56 -1.90 20.37 18.26
C GLN A 56 -0.59 20.96 17.74
N TRP A 57 -0.28 20.81 16.44
CA TRP A 57 0.97 21.28 15.83
C TRP A 57 0.67 22.34 14.78
N SER A 58 1.55 23.35 14.65
CA SER A 58 1.43 24.29 13.55
C SER A 58 1.79 23.63 12.21
N GLN A 59 1.37 24.22 11.10
CA GLN A 59 1.78 23.77 9.77
C GLN A 59 3.32 23.77 9.61
N HIS A 60 4.02 24.70 10.25
CA HIS A 60 5.48 24.76 10.23
C HIS A 60 6.11 23.57 10.96
N ASP A 61 5.61 23.20 12.13
CA ASP A 61 6.13 22.07 12.92
C ASP A 61 5.87 20.75 12.20
N LEU A 62 4.66 20.60 11.62
CA LEU A 62 4.32 19.50 10.73
C LEU A 62 5.26 19.43 9.52
N GLN A 63 5.62 20.57 8.92
CA GLN A 63 6.55 20.63 7.78
C GLN A 63 7.97 20.23 8.18
N GLU A 64 8.54 20.69 9.30
CA GLU A 64 9.90 20.28 9.70
C GLU A 64 9.93 18.83 10.21
N ILE A 65 8.88 18.33 10.87
CA ILE A 65 8.75 16.90 11.21
C ILE A 65 8.74 16.04 9.94
N VAL A 66 7.95 16.41 8.92
CA VAL A 66 7.92 15.71 7.63
C VAL A 66 9.26 15.83 6.91
N ARG A 67 9.89 17.00 6.92
CA ARG A 67 11.21 17.24 6.31
C ARG A 67 12.29 16.40 6.99
N GLN A 68 12.27 16.28 8.31
CA GLN A 68 13.20 15.43 9.05
C GLN A 68 12.98 13.95 8.74
N ALA A 69 11.72 13.48 8.78
CA ALA A 69 11.39 12.11 8.38
C ALA A 69 11.78 11.80 6.92
N ILE A 70 11.71 12.78 6.01
CA ILE A 70 12.21 12.66 4.63
C ILE A 70 13.74 12.58 4.59
N LYS A 71 14.48 13.42 5.34
CA LYS A 71 15.95 13.28 5.46
C LYS A 71 16.32 11.88 5.95
N ASP A 72 15.71 11.45 7.06
CA ASP A 72 16.02 10.18 7.74
C ASP A 72 15.67 8.95 6.88
N SER A 73 14.62 9.02 6.07
CA SER A 73 14.26 7.96 5.10
C SER A 73 14.96 8.07 3.74
N SER A 74 15.62 9.20 3.44
CA SER A 74 16.44 9.38 2.23
C SER A 74 17.87 8.87 2.38
N ASP A 75 18.32 8.57 3.61
CA ASP A 75 19.64 7.99 3.85
C ASP A 75 19.67 6.53 3.35
N ALA A 76 20.38 6.31 2.24
CA ALA A 76 20.54 5.00 1.63
C ALA A 76 21.20 3.96 2.56
N SER A 77 21.92 4.36 3.61
CA SER A 77 22.48 3.45 4.62
C SER A 77 21.43 2.91 5.60
N GLY A 78 20.31 3.62 5.78
CA GLY A 78 19.16 3.18 6.57
C GLY A 78 18.23 2.22 5.83
N ILE A 79 18.26 2.20 4.49
CA ILE A 79 17.37 1.37 3.66
C ILE A 79 17.80 -0.10 3.72
N ARG A 80 17.18 -0.87 4.62
CA ARG A 80 17.30 -2.33 4.70
C ARG A 80 16.02 -2.98 4.22
N VAL A 81 16.13 -3.93 3.28
CA VAL A 81 14.99 -4.64 2.69
C VAL A 81 15.26 -6.15 2.78
N LEU A 82 14.29 -6.90 3.29
CA LEU A 82 14.35 -8.35 3.41
C LEU A 82 13.75 -9.04 2.17
N PRO A 83 14.12 -10.31 1.89
CA PRO A 83 13.43 -11.14 0.90
C PRO A 83 11.94 -11.32 1.26
N LEU A 84 11.07 -11.39 0.25
CA LEU A 84 9.62 -11.51 0.45
C LEU A 84 9.26 -12.74 1.29
N ASP A 85 9.85 -13.89 0.98
CA ASP A 85 9.61 -15.17 1.66
C ASP A 85 9.90 -15.08 3.18
N VAL A 86 10.96 -14.35 3.54
CA VAL A 86 11.36 -14.11 4.94
C VAL A 86 10.33 -13.24 5.65
N VAL A 87 9.72 -12.28 4.95
CA VAL A 87 8.73 -11.32 5.50
C VAL A 87 7.34 -11.93 5.60
N THR A 88 6.96 -12.78 4.63
CA THR A 88 5.62 -13.38 4.54
C THR A 88 5.49 -14.66 5.37
N GLU A 89 6.53 -15.49 5.44
CA GLU A 89 6.46 -16.81 6.09
C GLU A 89 7.37 -16.92 7.31
N ALA A 90 8.68 -16.70 7.14
CA ALA A 90 9.66 -17.01 8.20
C ALA A 90 9.53 -16.10 9.44
N LEU A 91 9.42 -14.78 9.26
CA LEU A 91 9.30 -13.82 10.38
C LEU A 91 8.02 -14.03 11.19
N PRO A 92 6.81 -14.16 10.59
CA PRO A 92 5.60 -14.48 11.36
C PRO A 92 5.69 -15.81 12.11
N ALA A 93 6.23 -16.86 11.48
CA ALA A 93 6.39 -18.17 12.11
C ALA A 93 7.34 -18.12 13.32
N GLU A 94 8.48 -17.41 13.20
CA GLU A 94 9.46 -17.28 14.27
C GLU A 94 8.95 -16.39 15.42
N VAL A 95 8.24 -15.29 15.12
CA VAL A 95 7.56 -14.49 16.13
C VAL A 95 6.53 -15.33 16.90
N HIS A 96 5.71 -16.12 16.21
CA HIS A 96 4.75 -17.02 16.87
C HIS A 96 5.45 -18.08 17.75
N ARG A 97 6.60 -18.62 17.30
CA ARG A 97 7.41 -19.58 18.08
C ARG A 97 7.93 -18.95 19.37
N LEU A 98 8.51 -17.76 19.28
CA LEU A 98 9.04 -17.01 20.42
C LEU A 98 7.94 -16.49 21.35
N GLU A 99 6.77 -16.10 20.83
CA GLU A 99 5.61 -15.73 21.66
C GLU A 99 5.07 -16.92 22.45
N ALA A 100 4.98 -18.11 21.85
CA ALA A 100 4.56 -19.34 22.52
C ALA A 100 5.54 -19.73 23.64
N HIS A 101 6.84 -19.74 23.35
CA HIS A 101 7.90 -20.04 24.32
C HIS A 101 7.95 -18.98 25.45
N SER A 102 7.81 -17.68 25.12
CA SER A 102 7.69 -16.61 26.12
C SER A 102 6.45 -16.79 27.01
N ALA A 103 5.32 -17.24 26.45
CA ALA A 103 4.12 -17.57 27.23
C ALA A 103 4.37 -18.75 28.18
N GLU A 104 5.10 -19.77 27.74
CA GLU A 104 5.50 -20.92 28.56
C GLU A 104 6.41 -20.49 29.72
N LEU A 105 7.52 -19.80 29.46
CA LEU A 105 8.43 -19.29 30.50
C LEU A 105 7.69 -18.40 31.52
N ARG A 106 6.74 -17.56 31.06
CA ARG A 106 5.85 -16.77 31.93
C ARG A 106 4.86 -17.62 32.74
N THR A 107 4.63 -18.89 32.42
CA THR A 107 3.89 -19.83 33.28
C THR A 107 4.81 -20.58 34.23
N GLN A 108 5.94 -21.10 33.73
CA GLN A 108 6.97 -21.77 34.54
C GLN A 108 7.43 -20.85 35.69
N TYR A 109 7.81 -19.60 35.41
CA TYR A 109 8.17 -18.60 36.43
C TYR A 109 7.06 -18.35 37.46
N LYS A 110 5.79 -18.31 37.03
CA LYS A 110 4.65 -18.16 37.97
C LYS A 110 4.48 -19.39 38.86
N LEU A 111 4.81 -20.58 38.37
CA LEU A 111 4.78 -21.82 39.15
C LEU A 111 5.97 -21.89 40.11
N GLY A 112 7.19 -21.56 39.67
CA GLY A 112 8.38 -21.45 40.53
C GLY A 112 8.17 -20.45 41.67
N VAL A 113 7.65 -19.24 41.38
CA VAL A 113 7.34 -18.24 42.43
C VAL A 113 6.26 -18.74 43.40
N ARG A 114 5.36 -19.65 42.98
CA ARG A 114 4.43 -20.33 43.89
C ARG A 114 5.15 -21.40 44.72
N LYS A 115 5.94 -22.31 44.12
CA LYS A 115 6.76 -23.33 44.84
C LYS A 115 7.62 -22.65 45.91
N ARG A 116 8.36 -21.59 45.55
CA ARG A 116 9.18 -20.77 46.48
C ARG A 116 8.37 -20.22 47.66
N ARG A 117 7.16 -19.70 47.42
CA ARG A 117 6.28 -19.17 48.49
C ARG A 117 5.72 -20.27 49.38
N THR A 118 5.38 -21.43 48.84
CA THR A 118 4.93 -22.58 49.62
C THR A 118 6.05 -23.09 50.53
N ILE A 119 7.28 -23.22 50.03
CA ILE A 119 8.45 -23.63 50.81
C ILE A 119 8.76 -22.60 51.91
N LEU A 120 8.80 -21.31 51.59
CA LEU A 120 9.00 -20.24 52.59
C LEU A 120 7.91 -20.21 53.66
N ALA A 121 6.66 -20.54 53.32
CA ALA A 121 5.57 -20.66 54.29
C ALA A 121 5.73 -21.91 55.18
N ALA A 122 6.09 -23.05 54.60
CA ALA A 122 6.34 -24.30 55.35
C ALA A 122 7.52 -24.16 56.33
N LEU A 123 8.64 -23.56 55.87
CA LEU A 123 9.77 -23.17 56.73
C LEU A 123 9.29 -22.27 57.88
N ARG A 124 8.50 -21.23 57.59
CA ARG A 124 7.96 -20.33 58.61
C ARG A 124 7.08 -21.05 59.64
N PHE A 125 6.26 -22.01 59.22
CA PHE A 125 5.46 -22.80 60.17
C PHE A 125 6.33 -23.75 61.02
N MET A 126 7.40 -24.32 60.46
CA MET A 126 8.34 -25.14 61.24
C MET A 126 9.16 -24.32 62.25
N PHE A 127 9.45 -23.04 61.99
CA PHE A 127 10.07 -22.15 62.97
C PHE A 127 9.15 -21.72 64.14
N ASP A 128 7.84 -22.00 64.05
CA ASP A 128 6.83 -21.71 65.09
C ASP A 128 6.57 -22.94 65.99
N ASP A 129 7.05 -24.13 65.59
CA ASP A 129 7.02 -25.36 66.39
C ASP A 129 8.33 -25.55 67.17
N SER A 130 8.24 -26.21 68.33
CA SER A 130 9.33 -26.45 69.27
C SER A 130 10.09 -27.77 69.04
N ASN A 131 9.53 -28.70 68.27
CA ASN A 131 10.18 -29.98 67.92
C ASN A 131 10.65 -30.00 66.45
N ILE A 132 11.61 -29.11 66.13
CA ILE A 132 12.11 -28.93 64.76
C ILE A 132 13.01 -30.10 64.34
N ASP A 133 12.57 -30.90 63.36
CA ASP A 133 13.48 -31.83 62.65
C ASP A 133 14.42 -31.04 61.72
N GLN A 134 15.69 -30.99 62.12
CA GLN A 134 16.77 -30.35 61.37
C GLN A 134 16.97 -30.97 59.96
N ASN A 135 16.64 -32.25 59.77
CA ASN A 135 16.75 -32.92 58.46
C ASN A 135 15.65 -32.50 57.48
N SER A 136 14.44 -32.19 57.98
CA SER A 136 13.36 -31.61 57.20
C SER A 136 13.66 -30.15 56.82
N VAL A 137 14.14 -29.35 57.78
CA VAL A 137 14.51 -27.93 57.52
C VAL A 137 15.63 -27.82 56.48
N THR A 138 16.70 -28.62 56.60
CA THR A 138 17.81 -28.60 55.63
C THR A 138 17.38 -29.01 54.22
N LYS A 139 16.48 -29.99 54.08
CA LYS A 139 15.86 -30.33 52.78
C LYS A 139 15.08 -29.15 52.20
N MET A 140 14.19 -28.53 52.97
CA MET A 140 13.43 -27.37 52.48
C MET A 140 14.31 -26.15 52.14
N VAL A 141 15.47 -26.00 52.78
CA VAL A 141 16.45 -24.96 52.38
C VAL A 141 17.10 -25.31 51.04
N ASN A 142 17.43 -26.58 50.79
CA ASN A 142 17.97 -27.01 49.49
C ASN A 142 16.93 -26.91 48.36
N ASP A 143 15.68 -27.29 48.62
CA ASP A 143 14.54 -27.08 47.71
C ASP A 143 14.31 -25.57 47.43
N LEU A 144 14.62 -24.70 48.40
CA LEU A 144 14.49 -23.24 48.26
C LEU A 144 15.61 -22.63 47.40
N THR A 145 16.84 -23.15 47.49
CA THR A 145 17.94 -22.74 46.60
C THR A 145 17.68 -23.22 45.18
N GLU A 146 17.39 -24.53 44.97
CA GLU A 146 17.05 -25.10 43.64
C GLU A 146 15.98 -24.27 42.92
N VAL A 147 14.91 -23.91 43.63
CA VAL A 147 13.79 -23.14 43.06
C VAL A 147 14.12 -21.66 42.87
N SER A 148 15.14 -21.13 43.54
CA SER A 148 15.62 -19.77 43.29
C SER A 148 16.54 -19.76 42.07
N ASP A 149 17.46 -20.71 41.96
CA ASP A 149 18.37 -20.86 40.82
C ASP A 149 17.57 -21.05 39.50
N ASN A 150 16.61 -21.98 39.49
CA ASN A 150 15.68 -22.19 38.36
C ASN A 150 14.84 -20.92 38.06
N LEU A 151 14.50 -20.10 39.07
CA LEU A 151 13.72 -18.88 38.85
C LEU A 151 14.52 -17.77 38.18
N ASP A 152 15.82 -17.72 38.43
CA ASP A 152 16.73 -16.74 37.84
C ASP A 152 17.14 -17.18 36.42
N GLU A 153 17.38 -18.48 36.19
CA GLU A 153 17.54 -19.08 34.84
C GLU A 153 16.34 -18.76 33.93
N VAL A 154 15.11 -19.05 34.37
CA VAL A 154 13.88 -18.75 33.61
C VAL A 154 13.65 -17.23 33.45
N ALA A 155 14.26 -16.39 34.30
CA ALA A 155 14.22 -14.93 34.13
C ALA A 155 15.21 -14.45 33.05
N GLU A 156 16.40 -15.04 32.97
CA GLU A 156 17.39 -14.77 31.91
C GLU A 156 16.88 -15.24 30.54
N GLU A 157 16.33 -16.46 30.44
CA GLU A 157 15.69 -16.94 29.21
C GLU A 157 14.52 -16.02 28.79
N LEU A 158 13.65 -15.64 29.73
CA LEU A 158 12.53 -14.76 29.43
C LEU A 158 12.98 -13.36 28.98
N TYR A 159 14.11 -12.86 29.49
CA TYR A 159 14.73 -11.63 28.98
C TYR A 159 15.24 -11.82 27.55
N SER A 160 16.03 -12.87 27.29
CA SER A 160 16.58 -13.20 25.97
C SER A 160 15.48 -13.34 24.90
N VAL A 161 14.43 -14.11 25.18
CA VAL A 161 13.28 -14.30 24.27
C VAL A 161 12.50 -13.00 24.05
N THR A 162 12.37 -12.16 25.08
CA THR A 162 11.71 -10.85 24.95
C THR A 162 12.55 -9.89 24.11
N ASP A 163 13.88 -9.90 24.24
CA ASP A 163 14.76 -9.09 23.40
C ASP A 163 14.75 -9.56 21.93
N GLN A 164 14.81 -10.87 21.68
CA GLN A 164 14.65 -11.43 20.32
C GLN A 164 13.33 -10.98 19.68
N LEU A 165 12.20 -11.01 20.40
CA LEU A 165 10.92 -10.49 19.91
C LEU A 165 10.96 -8.99 19.59
N ASN A 166 11.66 -8.18 20.40
CA ASN A 166 11.87 -6.76 20.12
C ASN A 166 12.75 -6.55 18.87
N GLN A 167 13.84 -7.32 18.71
CA GLN A 167 14.72 -7.27 17.55
C GLN A 167 13.97 -7.63 16.25
N LEU A 168 13.15 -8.70 16.25
CA LEU A 168 12.34 -9.08 15.09
C LEU A 168 11.27 -8.05 14.76
N THR A 169 10.65 -7.43 15.78
CA THR A 169 9.69 -6.34 15.59
C THR A 169 10.36 -5.11 14.97
N HIS A 170 11.51 -4.68 15.52
CA HIS A 170 12.28 -3.57 14.97
C HIS A 170 12.77 -3.84 13.54
N LEU A 171 13.22 -5.07 13.26
CA LEU A 171 13.63 -5.50 11.92
C LEU A 171 12.47 -5.43 10.91
N ARG A 172 11.25 -5.81 11.33
CA ARG A 172 10.03 -5.67 10.52
C ARG A 172 9.69 -4.20 10.26
N ASP A 173 9.77 -3.35 11.27
CA ASP A 173 9.49 -1.92 11.14
C ASP A 173 10.48 -1.25 10.18
N VAL A 174 11.79 -1.50 10.36
CA VAL A 174 12.87 -1.05 9.47
C VAL A 174 12.66 -1.56 8.04
N HIS A 175 12.30 -2.83 7.86
CA HIS A 175 11.98 -3.37 6.54
C HIS A 175 10.81 -2.62 5.89
N SER A 176 9.73 -2.34 6.64
CA SER A 176 8.57 -1.62 6.10
C SER A 176 8.90 -0.18 5.68
N GLY A 177 9.74 0.51 6.46
CA GLY A 177 10.25 1.83 6.13
C GLY A 177 11.17 1.82 4.90
N GLY A 178 12.14 0.90 4.86
CA GLY A 178 13.06 0.73 3.73
C GLY A 178 12.37 0.33 2.43
N ALA A 179 11.36 -0.55 2.50
CA ALA A 179 10.55 -0.92 1.35
C ALA A 179 9.72 0.26 0.81
N LEU A 180 9.12 1.06 1.70
CA LEU A 180 8.40 2.27 1.33
C LEU A 180 9.33 3.33 0.73
N ALA A 181 10.49 3.59 1.34
CA ALA A 181 11.49 4.53 0.84
C ALA A 181 11.98 4.12 -0.56
N MET A 182 12.35 2.85 -0.76
CA MET A 182 12.70 2.32 -2.09
C MET A 182 11.54 2.47 -3.09
N GLY A 183 10.30 2.28 -2.68
CA GLY A 183 9.11 2.52 -3.50
C GLY A 183 8.98 3.98 -3.94
N LEU A 184 9.15 4.92 -3.00
CA LEU A 184 9.14 6.36 -3.28
C LEU A 184 10.29 6.79 -4.20
N HIS A 185 11.50 6.26 -4.01
CA HIS A 185 12.63 6.51 -4.91
C HIS A 185 12.36 5.99 -6.34
N LYS A 186 11.78 4.80 -6.49
CA LYS A 186 11.38 4.25 -7.81
C LYS A 186 10.28 5.09 -8.47
N LEU A 187 9.27 5.50 -7.71
CA LEU A 187 8.17 6.34 -8.18
C LEU A 187 8.69 7.72 -8.64
N ASN A 188 9.52 8.37 -7.84
CA ASN A 188 10.14 9.65 -8.20
C ASN A 188 11.01 9.50 -9.47
N GLY A 189 11.83 8.45 -9.55
CA GLY A 189 12.62 8.12 -10.74
C GLY A 189 11.80 7.77 -11.99
N ALA A 190 10.52 7.40 -11.85
CA ALA A 190 9.59 7.23 -12.96
C ALA A 190 8.94 8.57 -13.37
N LEU A 191 8.52 9.41 -12.40
CA LEU A 191 7.98 10.74 -12.67
C LEU A 191 8.99 11.65 -13.39
N MET A 192 10.26 11.65 -12.98
CA MET A 192 11.30 12.44 -13.64
C MET A 192 11.49 12.03 -15.11
N LYS A 193 11.43 10.73 -15.41
CA LYS A 193 11.47 10.23 -16.81
C LYS A 193 10.24 10.63 -17.63
N HIS A 194 9.05 10.65 -17.02
CA HIS A 194 7.87 11.17 -17.71
C HIS A 194 7.96 12.68 -17.95
N PHE A 195 8.58 13.47 -17.06
CA PHE A 195 8.85 14.88 -17.33
C PHE A 195 9.86 15.06 -18.48
N GLU A 196 10.95 14.27 -18.51
CA GLU A 196 11.90 14.22 -19.65
C GLU A 196 11.21 13.85 -20.98
N GLU A 197 10.29 12.88 -20.95
CA GLU A 197 9.51 12.45 -22.12
C GLU A 197 8.51 13.51 -22.59
N VAL A 198 7.75 14.12 -21.67
CA VAL A 198 6.81 15.21 -21.99
C VAL A 198 7.54 16.42 -22.57
N GLU A 199 8.70 16.78 -22.02
CA GLU A 199 9.48 17.91 -22.53
C GLU A 199 10.10 17.63 -23.90
N LYS A 200 10.58 16.39 -24.12
CA LYS A 200 11.01 15.91 -25.44
C LYS A 200 9.87 15.94 -26.47
N LEU A 201 8.66 15.53 -26.09
CA LEU A 201 7.49 15.58 -26.96
C LEU A 201 7.08 17.04 -27.28
N ARG A 202 7.13 17.95 -26.31
CA ARG A 202 6.94 19.40 -26.55
C ARG A 202 7.98 19.95 -27.51
N GLY A 203 9.26 19.59 -27.35
CA GLY A 203 10.32 19.98 -28.28
C GLY A 203 10.07 19.47 -29.71
N GLN A 204 9.52 18.26 -29.85
CA GLN A 204 9.12 17.72 -31.15
C GLN A 204 7.92 18.47 -31.75
N VAL A 205 6.90 18.80 -30.95
CA VAL A 205 5.76 19.62 -31.39
C VAL A 205 6.22 21.00 -31.86
N ALA A 206 7.02 21.72 -31.06
CA ALA A 206 7.55 23.03 -31.42
C ALA A 206 8.45 22.99 -32.68
N THR A 207 9.17 21.87 -32.91
CA THR A 207 9.95 21.67 -34.15
C THR A 207 9.01 21.50 -35.36
N LEU A 208 7.96 20.70 -35.24
CA LEU A 208 6.99 20.46 -36.31
C LEU A 208 6.12 21.70 -36.60
N GLU A 209 5.82 22.51 -35.58
CA GLU A 209 5.16 23.81 -35.73
C GLU A 209 6.06 24.79 -36.49
N ALA A 210 7.36 24.86 -36.15
CA ALA A 210 8.32 25.67 -36.91
C ALA A 210 8.50 25.19 -38.37
N GLU A 211 8.58 23.88 -38.62
CA GLU A 211 8.61 23.31 -39.98
C GLU A 211 7.33 23.65 -40.77
N ARG A 212 6.15 23.65 -40.11
CA ARG A 212 4.86 24.03 -40.71
C ARG A 212 4.78 25.53 -41.01
N ASP A 213 5.32 26.37 -40.14
CA ASP A 213 5.36 27.82 -40.33
C ASP A 213 6.33 28.21 -41.44
N GLU A 214 7.51 27.58 -41.50
CA GLU A 214 8.48 27.77 -42.59
C GLU A 214 7.90 27.31 -43.94
N ALA A 215 7.31 26.10 -44.01
CA ALA A 215 6.70 25.59 -45.23
C ALA A 215 5.53 26.47 -45.72
N TRP A 216 4.75 27.05 -44.79
CA TRP A 216 3.69 27.99 -45.14
C TRP A 216 4.23 29.33 -45.64
N LYS A 217 5.28 29.86 -45.00
CA LYS A 217 5.98 31.06 -45.48
C LYS A 217 6.55 30.85 -46.88
N GLN A 218 7.25 29.75 -47.13
CA GLN A 218 7.78 29.41 -48.47
C GLN A 218 6.65 29.30 -49.51
N ALA A 219 5.48 28.74 -49.14
CA ALA A 219 4.32 28.67 -50.03
C ALA A 219 3.72 30.06 -50.33
N GLN A 220 3.73 30.99 -49.37
CA GLN A 220 3.30 32.37 -49.57
C GLN A 220 4.29 33.17 -50.42
N GLU A 221 5.59 33.01 -50.21
CA GLU A 221 6.65 33.62 -51.04
C GLU A 221 6.53 33.16 -52.50
N VAL A 222 6.34 31.84 -52.74
CA VAL A 222 6.13 31.30 -54.10
C VAL A 222 4.82 31.78 -54.72
N ALA A 223 3.73 31.93 -53.95
CA ALA A 223 2.48 32.48 -54.48
C ALA A 223 2.65 33.94 -54.92
N GLN A 224 3.32 34.75 -54.09
CA GLN A 224 3.61 36.14 -54.42
C GLN A 224 4.53 36.24 -55.65
N ASP A 225 5.57 35.42 -55.77
CA ASP A 225 6.43 35.34 -56.97
C ASP A 225 5.64 35.05 -58.26
N PHE A 226 4.56 34.25 -58.18
CA PHE A 226 3.68 33.97 -59.33
C PHE A 226 2.78 35.16 -59.69
N ASP A 227 2.22 35.85 -58.70
CA ASP A 227 1.40 37.05 -58.91
C ASP A 227 2.25 38.20 -59.49
N ASP A 228 3.44 38.45 -58.91
CA ASP A 228 4.45 39.40 -59.40
C ASP A 228 4.86 39.12 -60.86
N LEU A 229 4.93 37.84 -61.26
CA LEU A 229 5.24 37.44 -62.63
C LEU A 229 4.05 37.64 -63.58
N ALA A 230 2.82 37.41 -63.10
CA ALA A 230 1.60 37.60 -63.87
C ALA A 230 1.37 39.09 -64.19
N ASP A 231 1.49 39.97 -63.20
CA ASP A 231 1.33 41.42 -63.40
C ASP A 231 2.35 41.97 -64.41
N ARG A 232 3.62 41.57 -64.30
CA ARG A 232 4.67 41.93 -65.28
C ARG A 232 4.37 41.43 -66.69
N MET A 233 3.70 40.28 -66.84
CA MET A 233 3.25 39.78 -68.15
C MET A 233 2.05 40.57 -68.70
N VAL A 234 1.15 41.08 -67.85
CA VAL A 234 0.04 41.96 -68.25
C VAL A 234 0.58 43.31 -68.74
N ASP A 235 1.44 43.96 -67.96
CA ASP A 235 2.07 45.24 -68.33
C ASP A 235 2.88 45.14 -69.64
N GLN A 236 3.68 44.08 -69.80
CA GLN A 236 4.45 43.85 -71.01
C GLN A 236 3.54 43.60 -72.23
N SER A 237 2.37 42.99 -72.05
CA SER A 237 1.39 42.78 -73.11
C SER A 237 0.70 44.07 -73.56
N ALA A 238 0.55 45.07 -72.67
CA ALA A 238 -0.13 46.33 -72.97
C ALA A 238 0.68 47.28 -73.87
N LEU A 239 2.02 47.15 -73.90
CA LEU A 239 2.91 48.10 -74.58
C LEU A 239 3.43 47.67 -75.97
N THR A 240 3.13 46.44 -76.43
CA THR A 240 3.51 45.99 -77.78
C THR A 240 2.31 45.68 -78.67
N PRO A 241 2.01 46.51 -79.69
CA PRO A 241 0.88 46.27 -80.58
C PRO A 241 1.16 45.10 -81.56
N LEU A 242 0.49 43.97 -81.31
CA LEU A 242 0.05 42.96 -82.28
C LEU A 242 1.01 42.64 -83.46
N SER A 243 1.97 41.76 -83.23
CA SER A 243 2.63 41.00 -84.31
C SER A 243 2.44 39.49 -84.09
N PRO A 244 1.46 38.83 -84.75
CA PRO A 244 1.09 37.44 -84.46
C PRO A 244 2.05 36.41 -85.10
N SER A 245 3.31 36.42 -84.67
CA SER A 245 4.35 35.52 -85.17
C SER A 245 4.15 34.07 -84.69
N ARG A 246 3.46 33.26 -85.51
CA ARG A 246 3.38 31.80 -85.34
C ARG A 246 4.76 31.16 -85.54
N ARG A 247 5.61 31.10 -84.50
CA ARG A 247 6.82 30.27 -84.54
C ARG A 247 6.98 29.35 -83.33
N SER A 248 6.91 28.07 -83.63
CA SER A 248 7.13 26.95 -82.69
C SER A 248 8.42 27.14 -81.90
N SER A 249 8.31 27.09 -80.57
CA SER A 249 9.41 26.85 -79.65
C SER A 249 9.07 25.66 -78.78
N ARG A 250 9.82 24.56 -78.92
CA ARG A 250 9.66 23.37 -78.07
C ARG A 250 10.32 23.65 -76.73
N VAL A 251 9.53 23.97 -75.71
CA VAL A 251 10.01 23.97 -74.32
C VAL A 251 10.41 22.54 -73.97
N ILE A 252 11.71 22.27 -73.93
CA ILE A 252 12.24 21.00 -73.44
C ILE A 252 12.00 21.01 -71.93
N ILE A 253 11.02 20.21 -71.48
CA ILE A 253 10.79 19.97 -70.05
C ILE A 253 11.95 19.11 -69.54
N ALA A 254 13.06 19.79 -69.24
CA ALA A 254 14.18 19.22 -68.53
C ALA A 254 13.69 18.83 -67.13
N ARG A 255 13.35 17.55 -66.97
CA ARG A 255 13.04 16.95 -65.67
C ARG A 255 14.28 17.04 -64.77
N LYS A 256 14.47 18.19 -64.11
CA LYS A 256 15.47 18.34 -63.05
C LYS A 256 15.22 17.21 -62.06
N THR A 257 16.17 16.27 -62.00
CA THR A 257 16.11 15.13 -61.11
C THR A 257 15.87 15.64 -59.70
N SER A 258 14.83 15.14 -59.03
CA SER A 258 14.65 15.39 -57.62
C SER A 258 15.83 14.75 -56.89
N LEU A 259 16.81 15.58 -56.52
CA LEU A 259 17.77 15.28 -55.47
C LEU A 259 16.99 15.24 -54.15
N ARG A 260 16.22 14.15 -53.98
CA ARG A 260 15.53 13.80 -52.75
C ARG A 260 16.63 13.60 -51.71
N ALA A 261 16.86 14.66 -50.94
CA ALA A 261 17.98 14.78 -50.02
C ALA A 261 17.96 13.59 -49.06
N SER A 262 18.76 12.59 -49.37
CA SER A 262 18.88 11.37 -48.57
C SER A 262 19.82 11.66 -47.41
N LYS A 263 19.41 12.58 -46.53
CA LYS A 263 19.76 12.55 -45.11
C LYS A 263 19.14 11.27 -44.56
N ALA A 264 19.79 10.13 -44.78
CA ALA A 264 20.90 9.67 -43.95
C ALA A 264 20.35 9.45 -42.54
N GLY A 265 19.71 8.30 -42.35
CA GLY A 265 19.13 7.94 -41.07
C GLY A 265 20.22 7.75 -40.03
N LEU A 266 20.45 8.78 -39.22
CA LEU A 266 21.30 8.71 -38.03
C LEU A 266 20.64 7.88 -36.93
N ARG A 267 20.48 6.58 -37.21
CA ARG A 267 20.28 5.56 -36.18
C ARG A 267 21.58 5.46 -35.37
N SER A 268 21.68 6.33 -34.36
CA SER A 268 22.84 6.39 -33.48
C SER A 268 23.11 5.01 -32.88
N SER A 269 24.28 4.47 -33.18
CA SER A 269 24.63 3.06 -32.91
C SER A 269 25.22 2.90 -31.51
N TYR A 270 24.48 3.29 -30.47
CA TYR A 270 24.84 3.00 -29.08
C TYR A 270 24.51 1.55 -28.69
N ARG A 271 25.22 0.62 -29.33
CA ARG A 271 25.44 -0.74 -28.82
C ARG A 271 26.88 -0.84 -28.29
N THR A 272 27.16 -0.18 -27.18
CA THR A 272 28.38 -0.47 -26.40
C THR A 272 28.19 -1.79 -25.66
N HIS A 273 29.19 -2.67 -25.82
CA HIS A 273 29.31 -3.91 -25.08
C HIS A 273 29.13 -3.73 -23.56
N SER A 274 28.33 -4.59 -22.96
CA SER A 274 28.83 -5.37 -21.82
C SER A 274 28.41 -6.82 -22.02
N ALA A 275 29.37 -7.74 -21.92
CA ALA A 275 29.15 -9.16 -22.14
C ALA A 275 29.48 -9.92 -20.86
N ARG A 276 28.52 -10.66 -20.31
CA ARG A 276 28.81 -11.73 -19.35
C ARG A 276 27.79 -12.87 -19.45
N SER A 277 28.26 -13.93 -20.11
CA SER A 277 28.04 -15.34 -19.80
C SER A 277 27.62 -15.64 -18.35
N SER A 278 26.84 -16.68 -18.00
CA SER A 278 26.05 -17.71 -18.72
C SER A 278 25.11 -18.35 -17.65
N VAL A 279 24.17 -19.30 -17.86
CA VAL A 279 24.28 -20.71 -18.27
C VAL A 279 22.85 -21.32 -18.23
N SER A 280 22.57 -22.36 -19.04
CA SER A 280 21.39 -23.27 -18.98
C SER A 280 20.00 -22.68 -19.30
N SER A 281 19.07 -23.26 -20.09
CA SER A 281 18.91 -24.46 -20.95
C SER A 281 17.76 -25.39 -20.56
N ARG A 282 16.82 -25.57 -21.53
CA ARG A 282 15.98 -26.74 -21.90
C ARG A 282 14.86 -26.21 -22.83
N HIS A 283 14.67 -26.68 -24.07
CA HIS A 283 14.07 -27.98 -24.49
C HIS A 283 12.64 -28.17 -23.94
N ARG A 284 11.58 -28.52 -24.70
CA ARG A 284 11.32 -29.01 -26.10
C ARG A 284 9.83 -28.68 -26.46
N LEU A 285 9.21 -28.91 -27.63
CA LEU A 285 9.48 -29.52 -28.96
C LEU A 285 8.37 -29.04 -29.96
N SER A 286 8.61 -29.12 -31.30
CA SER A 286 7.57 -29.30 -32.37
C SER A 286 6.51 -28.19 -32.58
N THR A 287 5.76 -28.04 -33.70
CA THR A 287 5.69 -28.55 -35.11
C THR A 287 4.71 -27.59 -35.84
N ALA A 288 4.55 -27.41 -37.15
CA ALA A 288 5.22 -27.69 -38.42
C ALA A 288 4.20 -27.26 -39.53
N GLY A 289 4.65 -26.93 -40.75
CA GLY A 289 3.77 -26.63 -41.91
C GLY A 289 3.31 -25.16 -42.01
N SER A 290 3.17 -24.55 -43.20
CA SER A 290 3.59 -24.95 -44.55
C SER A 290 3.83 -23.71 -45.44
N PRO A 291 4.77 -23.74 -46.41
CA PRO A 291 5.01 -22.61 -47.31
C PRO A 291 4.16 -22.70 -48.60
N ALA A 292 3.58 -21.57 -49.04
CA ALA A 292 2.84 -21.51 -50.30
C ALA A 292 3.05 -20.18 -51.06
N LEU A 293 3.83 -20.28 -52.14
CA LEU A 293 3.80 -19.48 -53.38
C LEU A 293 3.96 -17.95 -53.35
N ARG A 294 4.78 -17.47 -54.31
CA ARG A 294 4.92 -16.06 -54.68
C ARG A 294 3.87 -15.70 -55.73
N SER A 295 3.39 -14.46 -55.71
CA SER A 295 2.93 -13.76 -56.91
C SER A 295 3.57 -12.37 -56.94
N ALA A 296 3.84 -11.84 -58.13
CA ALA A 296 4.55 -10.58 -58.32
C ALA A 296 3.70 -9.60 -59.13
N GLY A 297 3.36 -8.45 -58.53
CA GLY A 297 2.62 -7.37 -59.19
C GLY A 297 2.14 -6.33 -58.18
N ALA A 298 2.30 -5.05 -58.53
CA ALA A 298 1.79 -3.87 -57.81
C ALA A 298 2.10 -3.78 -56.29
N ASN A 299 3.13 -3.00 -55.93
CA ASN A 299 3.29 -2.48 -54.56
C ASN A 299 2.22 -1.42 -54.27
N ILE A 300 1.05 -1.86 -53.80
CA ILE A 300 0.06 -1.01 -53.13
C ILE A 300 -0.06 -1.51 -51.70
N PRO A 301 0.29 -0.72 -50.66
CA PRO A 301 0.08 -1.14 -49.28
C PRO A 301 -1.43 -1.26 -49.02
N PRO A 302 -1.90 -2.31 -48.33
CA PRO A 302 -3.32 -2.49 -48.06
C PRO A 302 -3.83 -1.32 -47.21
N VAL A 303 -4.78 -0.56 -47.76
CA VAL A 303 -5.47 0.51 -47.03
C VAL A 303 -6.19 -0.13 -45.84
N PRO A 304 -6.01 0.37 -44.60
CA PRO A 304 -6.72 -0.18 -43.45
C PRO A 304 -8.23 -0.04 -43.65
N PRO A 305 -9.04 -1.06 -43.31
CA PRO A 305 -10.48 -1.02 -43.51
C PRO A 305 -11.08 0.15 -42.72
N LEU A 306 -11.70 1.09 -43.42
CA LEU A 306 -12.40 2.21 -42.81
C LEU A 306 -13.51 1.66 -41.90
N PRO A 307 -13.64 2.15 -40.65
CA PRO A 307 -14.71 1.70 -39.76
C PRO A 307 -16.06 2.06 -40.39
N LEU A 308 -16.84 1.03 -40.71
CA LEU A 308 -18.21 1.19 -41.20
C LEU A 308 -18.99 2.03 -40.18
N ARG A 309 -19.60 3.12 -40.64
CA ARG A 309 -20.31 4.07 -39.78
C ARG A 309 -21.48 3.38 -39.09
N THR A 310 -21.31 3.02 -37.83
CA THR A 310 -22.43 2.79 -36.92
C THR A 310 -23.30 4.05 -36.95
N PRO A 311 -24.60 3.97 -37.30
CA PRO A 311 -25.43 5.15 -37.41
C PRO A 311 -25.54 5.85 -36.05
N LEU A 312 -25.39 7.17 -36.03
CA LEU A 312 -25.69 7.96 -34.84
C LEU A 312 -27.20 7.88 -34.58
N GLY A 313 -27.60 7.01 -33.64
CA GLY A 313 -28.99 6.82 -33.21
C GLY A 313 -29.50 8.01 -32.39
N ILE A 314 -29.56 9.19 -33.02
CA ILE A 314 -30.19 10.39 -32.46
C ILE A 314 -31.70 10.23 -32.58
N VAL A 315 -32.29 9.52 -31.61
CA VAL A 315 -33.74 9.29 -31.51
C VAL A 315 -34.39 10.49 -30.81
N THR A 316 -34.61 11.57 -31.57
CA THR A 316 -35.35 12.76 -31.09
C THR A 316 -36.86 12.53 -31.11
N SER A 317 -37.37 11.59 -30.32
CA SER A 317 -38.79 11.22 -30.33
C SER A 317 -39.39 10.79 -28.98
N SER A 318 -38.97 11.40 -27.87
CA SER A 318 -39.80 11.48 -26.65
C SER A 318 -39.27 12.51 -25.64
N LEU A 319 -40.07 13.54 -25.36
CA LEU A 319 -39.97 14.33 -24.12
C LEU A 319 -41.03 13.79 -23.13
N PRO A 320 -40.62 13.26 -21.97
CA PRO A 320 -41.51 13.15 -20.82
C PRO A 320 -41.14 14.18 -19.73
N THR A 321 -42.14 14.90 -19.25
CA THR A 321 -42.04 15.81 -18.11
C THR A 321 -41.83 15.05 -16.79
N GLN A 322 -41.27 15.74 -15.79
CA GLN A 322 -41.26 15.46 -14.35
C GLN A 322 -41.96 14.17 -13.87
N SER A 323 -41.23 13.26 -13.24
CA SER A 323 -41.35 12.94 -11.80
C SER A 323 -40.63 11.64 -11.41
N SER A 324 -40.57 11.39 -10.10
CA SER A 324 -40.34 10.10 -9.45
C SER A 324 -38.92 9.53 -9.46
N PHE A 325 -38.40 9.50 -8.23
CA PHE A 325 -37.18 8.87 -7.75
C PHE A 325 -37.32 7.33 -7.82
N ASP A 326 -36.44 6.63 -8.54
CA ASP A 326 -36.18 5.22 -8.27
C ASP A 326 -34.79 4.76 -8.76
N THR A 327 -34.33 3.60 -8.30
CA THR A 327 -32.93 3.15 -8.44
C THR A 327 -32.76 1.95 -9.38
N LEU A 328 -31.79 2.05 -10.31
CA LEU A 328 -30.77 1.04 -10.69
C LEU A 328 -30.22 1.24 -12.13
N SER A 329 -29.05 0.65 -12.40
CA SER A 329 -28.51 0.36 -13.75
C SER A 329 -28.28 1.55 -14.71
N GLY A 330 -27.82 2.70 -14.22
CA GLY A 330 -27.23 3.73 -15.08
C GLY A 330 -25.93 3.24 -15.75
N SER A 331 -25.84 3.31 -17.09
CA SER A 331 -24.60 2.97 -17.80
C SER A 331 -23.49 4.00 -17.48
N PRO A 332 -22.25 3.56 -17.20
CA PRO A 332 -21.17 4.47 -16.82
C PRO A 332 -20.79 5.39 -17.99
N SER A 333 -20.76 6.70 -17.73
CA SER A 333 -20.32 7.71 -18.70
C SER A 333 -18.84 7.53 -19.06
N SER A 334 -18.41 8.09 -20.20
CA SER A 334 -17.03 7.95 -20.70
C SER A 334 -15.97 8.42 -19.70
N SER A 335 -16.27 9.46 -18.90
CA SER A 335 -15.42 9.94 -17.81
C SER A 335 -15.09 8.83 -16.79
N PHE A 336 -16.08 8.01 -16.41
CA PHE A 336 -15.86 6.89 -15.50
C PHE A 336 -14.94 5.81 -16.09
N LYS A 337 -14.97 5.60 -17.42
CA LYS A 337 -14.07 4.65 -18.10
C LYS A 337 -12.63 5.15 -18.11
N ALA A 338 -12.41 6.44 -18.42
CA ALA A 338 -11.07 7.03 -18.38
C ALA A 338 -10.45 6.97 -16.97
N ILE A 339 -11.27 7.13 -15.92
CA ILE A 339 -10.83 7.01 -14.52
C ILE A 339 -10.50 5.55 -14.15
N ASP A 340 -11.30 4.58 -14.57
CA ASP A 340 -11.04 3.14 -14.32
C ASP A 340 -9.81 2.64 -15.10
N GLU A 341 -9.59 3.15 -16.30
CA GLU A 341 -8.40 2.87 -17.13
C GLU A 341 -7.12 3.47 -16.54
N ALA A 342 -7.15 4.74 -16.10
CA ALA A 342 -6.02 5.36 -15.39
C ALA A 342 -5.72 4.69 -14.04
N GLN A 343 -6.75 4.22 -13.31
CA GLN A 343 -6.55 3.41 -12.10
C GLN A 343 -5.92 2.05 -12.41
N LYS A 344 -6.33 1.39 -13.51
CA LYS A 344 -5.71 0.14 -13.97
C LYS A 344 -4.24 0.35 -14.32
N GLU A 345 -3.91 1.39 -15.08
CA GLU A 345 -2.54 1.73 -15.49
C GLU A 345 -1.64 2.02 -14.28
N LEU A 346 -2.13 2.78 -13.29
CA LEU A 346 -1.42 3.01 -12.02
C LEU A 346 -1.16 1.72 -11.25
N CYS A 347 -2.12 0.81 -11.18
CA CYS A 347 -1.93 -0.49 -10.53
C CYS A 347 -0.89 -1.34 -11.29
N GLU A 348 -0.93 -1.33 -12.61
CA GLU A 348 0.00 -2.05 -13.51
C GLU A 348 1.43 -1.52 -13.36
N MET A 349 1.63 -0.19 -13.34
CA MET A 349 2.93 0.46 -13.07
C MET A 349 3.48 0.17 -11.67
N LEU A 350 2.62 0.05 -10.66
CA LEU A 350 3.01 -0.30 -9.29
C LEU A 350 3.24 -1.82 -9.09
N GLY A 351 2.95 -2.64 -10.11
CA GLY A 351 3.02 -4.11 -10.04
C GLY A 351 1.94 -4.76 -9.17
N ILE A 352 0.91 -4.00 -8.76
CA ILE A 352 -0.17 -4.46 -7.88
C ILE A 352 -1.32 -4.93 -8.77
N SER A 353 -1.82 -6.16 -8.59
CA SER A 353 -2.96 -6.57 -9.40
C SER A 353 -4.26 -5.89 -8.91
N VAL A 354 -5.09 -5.39 -9.84
CA VAL A 354 -6.40 -4.77 -9.49
C VAL A 354 -7.31 -5.76 -8.74
N LYS A 355 -7.07 -7.08 -8.88
CA LYS A 355 -7.76 -8.15 -8.13
C LYS A 355 -7.41 -8.13 -6.64
N GLU A 356 -6.15 -7.89 -6.30
CA GLU A 356 -5.59 -7.89 -4.95
C GLU A 356 -6.14 -6.73 -4.09
N LEU A 357 -6.22 -5.54 -4.69
CA LEU A 357 -6.91 -4.37 -4.12
C LEU A 357 -8.40 -4.63 -3.87
N LYS A 358 -9.05 -5.45 -4.71
CA LYS A 358 -10.46 -5.84 -4.54
C LYS A 358 -10.66 -6.82 -3.38
N VAL A 359 -9.72 -7.75 -3.15
CA VAL A 359 -9.77 -8.71 -2.03
C VAL A 359 -9.74 -7.99 -0.68
N GLN A 360 -8.82 -7.05 -0.47
CA GLN A 360 -8.72 -6.30 0.79
C GLN A 360 -9.92 -5.40 1.10
N ARG A 361 -10.76 -5.08 0.12
CA ARG A 361 -11.94 -4.22 0.35
C ARG A 361 -13.13 -4.94 1.00
N THR A 362 -13.05 -6.26 1.16
CA THR A 362 -14.07 -7.02 1.91
C THR A 362 -13.82 -6.99 3.43
N ARG A 363 -14.86 -6.68 4.20
CA ARG A 363 -14.98 -6.93 5.65
C ARG A 363 -14.24 -6.00 6.65
N ARG A 364 -14.14 -4.69 6.40
CA ARG A 364 -14.33 -3.74 7.53
C ARG A 364 -15.82 -3.69 7.89
N ARG A 365 -16.25 -4.61 8.75
CA ARG A 365 -17.64 -4.72 9.22
C ARG A 365 -17.93 -3.64 10.27
N SER A 366 -18.34 -2.45 9.81
CA SER A 366 -18.86 -1.39 10.70
C SER A 366 -20.04 -1.92 11.52
N VAL A 367 -19.93 -1.87 12.85
CA VAL A 367 -21.00 -2.31 13.76
C VAL A 367 -21.87 -1.13 14.13
N SER A 368 -22.67 -0.66 13.17
CA SER A 368 -23.78 0.28 13.40
C SER A 368 -25.07 -0.52 13.53
N GLY A 369 -25.52 -0.76 14.76
CA GLY A 369 -26.76 -1.48 15.03
C GLY A 369 -27.99 -0.61 14.78
N ALA A 370 -28.73 -0.90 13.72
CA ALA A 370 -30.12 -0.51 13.52
C ALA A 370 -30.96 -1.80 13.36
N ALA A 371 -32.22 -1.77 13.80
CA ALA A 371 -33.05 -2.96 13.92
C ALA A 371 -34.33 -2.85 13.10
N GLU A 372 -34.69 -3.95 12.43
CA GLU A 372 -36.02 -4.34 11.94
C GLU A 372 -35.84 -5.75 11.31
N THR A 373 -36.71 -6.76 11.36
CA THR A 373 -37.75 -7.30 12.27
C THR A 373 -38.38 -8.48 11.49
N ASN A 374 -38.93 -9.49 12.20
CA ASN A 374 -39.70 -10.65 11.67
C ASN A 374 -38.87 -11.76 10.97
N GLN A 375 -38.91 -13.03 11.39
CA GLN A 375 -40.07 -13.79 11.90
C GLN A 375 -39.81 -14.57 13.21
N ARG A 376 -40.82 -15.31 13.69
CA ARG A 376 -40.91 -15.96 15.03
C ARG A 376 -40.39 -17.40 15.04
N VAL A 377 -39.87 -17.87 16.19
CA VAL A 377 -40.50 -18.93 17.03
C VAL A 377 -40.14 -18.70 18.52
N ASP A 378 -41.18 -18.62 19.35
CA ASP A 378 -41.37 -18.78 20.81
C ASP A 378 -40.19 -19.02 21.78
N SER A 379 -40.06 -18.14 22.80
CA SER A 379 -40.00 -18.47 24.27
C SER A 379 -39.67 -17.23 25.14
N PRO A 380 -39.98 -17.18 26.46
CA PRO A 380 -40.40 -15.91 27.08
C PRO A 380 -39.55 -15.34 28.25
N THR A 381 -39.55 -14.00 28.37
CA THR A 381 -39.49 -13.16 29.61
C THR A 381 -38.30 -13.30 30.60
N MET A 382 -37.71 -12.24 31.19
CA MET A 382 -38.35 -11.06 31.83
C MET A 382 -37.45 -9.80 31.97
N VAL A 383 -38.12 -8.64 32.09
CA VAL A 383 -37.78 -7.41 32.86
C VAL A 383 -36.57 -6.52 32.46
N ARG A 384 -36.93 -5.30 32.02
CA ARG A 384 -36.12 -4.07 31.91
C ARG A 384 -35.50 -3.60 33.24
N ARG A 385 -34.43 -2.79 33.15
CA ARG A 385 -34.48 -1.42 33.73
C ARG A 385 -33.59 -0.44 32.95
N ASN A 386 -34.03 0.83 32.87
CA ASN A 386 -33.34 1.91 32.17
C ASN A 386 -32.65 2.86 33.16
N SER A 387 -31.56 3.50 32.71
CA SER A 387 -31.04 4.80 33.16
C SER A 387 -30.12 5.31 32.04
N GLU A 388 -30.62 6.10 31.09
CA GLU A 388 -30.71 7.57 31.18
C GLU A 388 -29.33 8.25 31.21
N ILE A 389 -29.11 9.12 30.21
CA ILE A 389 -27.84 9.78 29.92
C ILE A 389 -28.01 11.28 30.22
N LEU A 390 -27.12 11.86 31.02
CA LEU A 390 -27.05 13.30 31.24
C LEU A 390 -25.66 13.82 30.86
N SER A 391 -25.63 14.69 29.85
CA SER A 391 -24.42 15.38 29.39
C SER A 391 -24.12 16.61 30.26
N PRO A 392 -22.88 16.79 30.77
CA PRO A 392 -22.43 18.07 31.29
C PRO A 392 -22.19 19.05 30.13
N GLY A 393 -22.82 20.22 30.18
CA GLY A 393 -22.65 21.27 29.16
C GLY A 393 -21.36 22.09 29.34
N LEU A 394 -21.05 22.89 28.31
CA LEU A 394 -19.99 23.90 28.35
C LEU A 394 -20.23 24.95 29.43
N ARG A 395 -19.15 25.51 29.97
CA ARG A 395 -19.11 26.88 30.48
C ARG A 395 -17.86 27.59 29.96
N LEU A 396 -18.01 28.91 29.80
CA LEU A 396 -16.93 29.89 29.66
C LEU A 396 -16.21 30.07 31.00
#